data_AF-A0A921B8C5-F1
#
_entry.id   AF-A0A921B8C5-F1
#
_cell.length_a   1.000
_cell.length_b   1.000
_cell.length_c   1.000
_cell.angle_alpha   90.00
_cell.angle_beta   90.00
_cell.angle_gamma   90.00
#
_symmetry.space_group_name_H-M   'P 1'
#
loop_
_entity.id
_entity.type
_entity.pdbx_description
1 polymer ?
#
loop_
_entity_poly.entity_id
_entity_poly.type
_entity_poly.pdbx_seq_one_letter_code
_entity_poly.pdbx_strand_id
1 'polypeptide(L)' 'MSWEKELEELKKRAELAKEMGGIKRFAKHYARGRLTVRERIDQLLDEDSFHETGEITGKG' A
#
# COMPACT_ATOMS: atom_id res chain seq x y z
N MET A 1 8.68 24.33 -16.80
CA MET A 1 8.64 23.99 -15.36
C MET A 1 8.47 22.49 -15.26
N SER A 2 9.39 21.80 -14.59
CA SER A 2 9.38 20.34 -14.47
C SER A 2 8.61 19.95 -13.20
N TRP A 3 7.64 19.05 -13.34
CA TRP A 3 6.80 18.50 -12.26
C TRP A 3 7.49 17.34 -11.52
N GLU A 4 8.80 17.24 -11.64
CA GLU A 4 9.57 16.06 -11.25
C GLU A 4 9.58 15.86 -9.73
N LYS A 5 9.65 16.94 -8.95
CA LYS A 5 9.57 16.89 -7.49
C LYS A 5 8.21 16.41 -7.00
N GLU A 6 7.14 16.88 -7.63
CA GLU A 6 5.77 16.48 -7.32
C GLU A 6 5.56 15.00 -7.64
N LEU A 7 6.08 14.53 -8.78
CA LEU A 7 6.04 13.11 -9.15
C LEU A 7 6.83 12.23 -8.18
N GLU A 8 8.01 12.66 -7.72
CA GLU A 8 8.79 11.94 -6.71
C GLU A 8 8.06 11.82 -5.37
N GLU A 9 7.42 12.91 -4.91
CA GLU A 9 6.63 12.89 -3.69
C GLU A 9 5.41 11.97 -3.79
N LEU A 10 4.72 11.95 -4.94
CA LEU A 10 3.61 11.02 -5.19
C LEU A 10 4.09 9.56 -5.14
N LYS A 11 5.21 9.24 -5.78
CA LYS A 11 5.83 7.90 -5.72
C LYS A 11 6.17 7.50 -4.29
N LYS A 12 6.79 8.41 -3.53
CA LYS A 12 7.14 8.17 -2.12
C LYS A 12 5.92 7.85 -1.27
N ARG A 13 4.81 8.56 -1.46
CA ARG A 13 3.56 8.29 -0.74
C ARG A 13 2.96 6.94 -1.10
N ALA A 14 3.00 6.57 -2.38
CA ALA A 14 2.53 5.25 -2.82
C ALA A 14 3.34 4.13 -2.16
N GLU A 15 4.68 4.24 -2.13
CA GLU A 15 5.52 3.24 -1.46
C GLU A 15 5.23 3.13 0.04
N LEU A 16 5.06 4.27 0.74
CA LEU A 16 4.67 4.26 2.16
C LEU A 16 3.30 3.62 2.39
N ALA A 17 2.34 3.80 1.48
CA ALA A 17 1.03 3.16 1.56
C ALA A 17 1.12 1.64 1.39
N LYS A 18 1.96 1.16 0.46
CA LYS A 18 2.24 -0.27 0.25
C LYS A 18 2.92 -0.92 1.46
N GLU A 19 3.78 -0.18 2.16
CA GLU A 19 4.40 -0.66 3.40
C GLU A 19 3.40 -0.85 4.56
N MET A 20 2.15 -0.37 4.47
CA MET A 20 1.10 -0.47 5.49
C MET A 20 1.56 -0.17 6.94
N GLY A 21 2.49 0.77 7.12
CA GLY A 21 3.06 1.12 8.42
C GLY A 21 4.14 0.17 8.95
N GLY A 22 4.73 -0.64 8.05
CA GLY A 22 5.95 -1.42 8.24
C GLY A 22 5.77 -2.77 8.95
N ILE A 23 6.90 -3.47 9.11
CA ILE A 23 7.00 -4.85 9.63
C ILE A 23 6.25 -5.04 10.96
N LYS A 24 6.24 -4.02 11.84
CA LYS A 24 5.52 -4.08 13.12
C LYS A 24 4.01 -4.28 12.94
N ARG A 25 3.41 -3.65 11.93
CA ARG A 25 1.98 -3.80 11.63
C ARG A 25 1.69 -5.18 11.05
N PHE A 26 2.58 -5.68 10.18
CA PHE A 26 2.46 -7.00 9.56
C PHE A 26 2.49 -8.09 10.64
N ALA A 27 3.49 -8.04 11.52
CA ALA A 27 3.61 -8.97 12.64
C ALA A 27 2.35 -8.98 13.52
N LYS A 28 1.70 -7.83 13.74
CA LYS A 28 0.44 -7.75 14.48
C LYS A 28 -0.73 -8.42 13.76
N HIS A 29 -0.77 -8.38 12.43
CA HIS A 29 -1.77 -9.11 11.64
C HIS A 29 -1.55 -10.62 11.75
N TYR A 30 -0.33 -11.09 11.47
CA TYR A 30 0.00 -12.51 11.54
C TYR A 30 -0.15 -13.10 12.95
N ALA A 31 0.25 -12.38 13.99
CA ALA A 31 0.07 -12.81 15.38
C ALA A 31 -1.40 -13.02 15.77
N ARG A 32 -2.34 -12.45 15.01
CA ARG A 32 -3.79 -12.64 15.18
C ARG A 32 -4.38 -13.68 14.22
N GLY A 33 -3.53 -14.42 13.50
CA GLY A 33 -3.96 -15.36 12.47
C GLY A 33 -4.62 -14.69 11.27
N ARG A 34 -4.26 -13.42 10.99
CA ARG A 34 -4.84 -12.64 9.87
C ARG A 34 -3.76 -12.31 8.85
N LEU A 35 -4.14 -12.37 7.59
CA LEU A 35 -3.38 -11.78 6.49
C LEU A 35 -3.46 -10.25 6.55
N THR A 36 -2.47 -9.59 5.94
CA THR A 36 -2.49 -8.17 5.67
C THR A 36 -3.52 -7.84 4.58
N VAL A 37 -3.83 -6.55 4.38
CA VAL A 37 -4.80 -6.15 3.35
C VAL A 37 -4.29 -6.48 1.94
N ARG A 38 -2.98 -6.27 1.68
CA ARG A 38 -2.36 -6.53 0.37
C ARG A 38 -2.41 -8.01 0.02
N GLU A 39 -2.00 -8.89 0.94
CA GLU A 39 -2.07 -10.34 0.72
C GLU A 39 -3.50 -10.83 0.46
N ARG A 40 -4.51 -10.22 1.09
CA ARG A 40 -5.91 -10.59 0.85
C ARG A 40 -6.39 -10.15 -0.53
N ILE A 41 -5.92 -9.01 -1.03
CA ILE A 41 -6.22 -8.55 -2.39
C ILE A 41 -5.56 -9.51 -3.38
N ASP A 42 -4.28 -9.83 -3.18
CA ASP A 42 -3.51 -10.71 -4.07
C ASP A 42 -4.07 -12.15 -4.12
N GLN A 43 -4.66 -12.65 -3.02
CA GLN A 43 -5.30 -13.97 -3.00
C GLN A 43 -6.72 -13.98 -3.59
N LEU A 44 -7.40 -12.84 -3.63
CA LEU A 44 -8.82 -12.76 -4.00
C LEU A 44 -9.01 -12.45 -5.49
N LEU A 45 -8.10 -11.65 -6.06
CA LEU A 45 -8.23 -11.12 -7.41
C LEU A 45 -7.27 -11.83 -8.35
N ASP A 46 -7.63 -11.87 -9.63
CA ASP A 46 -6.74 -12.36 -10.68
C ASP A 46 -5.50 -11.46 -10.76
N GLU A 47 -4.36 -12.06 -11.10
CA GLU A 47 -3.11 -11.32 -11.31
C GLU A 47 -3.31 -10.17 -12.32
N ASP A 48 -2.70 -9.02 -12.04
CA ASP A 48 -2.77 -7.79 -12.83
C ASP A 48 -4.19 -7.21 -13.07
N SER A 49 -5.22 -7.70 -12.37
CA SER A 49 -6.60 -7.20 -12.52
C SER A 49 -6.94 -6.03 -11.59
N PHE A 50 -6.16 -5.83 -10.52
CA PHE A 50 -6.48 -4.86 -9.48
C PHE A 50 -6.09 -3.43 -9.87
N HIS A 51 -7.07 -2.52 -9.89
CA HIS A 51 -6.85 -1.09 -10.04
C HIS A 51 -7.23 -0.35 -8.75
N GLU A 52 -6.23 0.16 -8.03
CA GLU A 52 -6.44 0.82 -6.75
C GLU A 52 -6.87 2.28 -6.91
N THR A 53 -7.93 2.68 -6.20
CA THR A 53 -8.37 4.07 -6.13
C THR A 53 -8.13 4.64 -4.75
N GLY A 54 -7.49 5.81 -4.68
CA GLY A 54 -7.26 6.52 -3.43
C GLY A 54 -6.10 6.00 -2.59
N GLU A 55 -5.12 5.30 -3.19
CA GLU A 55 -3.94 4.72 -2.50
C GLU A 55 -3.24 5.71 -1.55
N ILE A 56 -3.09 6.96 -1.98
CA ILE A 56 -2.39 8.01 -1.22
C ILE A 56 -3.33 8.92 -0.42
N THR A 57 -4.60 8.51 -0.25
CA THR A 57 -5.59 9.30 0.48
C THR A 57 -5.36 9.21 1.98
N GLY A 58 -5.62 10.32 2.68
CA GLY A 58 -5.45 10.43 4.12
C GLY A 58 -4.34 11.40 4.50
N LYS A 59 -4.20 11.63 5.80
CA LYS A 59 -3.11 12.40 6.38
C LYS A 59 -2.46 11.52 7.44
N GLY A 60 -1.14 11.38 7.36
CA GLY A 60 -0.33 10.73 8.39
C GLY A 60 -0.34 11.51 9.70
#